data_AF-A0A8S3RY56-F1
#
_entry.id   AF-A0A8S3RY56-F1
#
_cell.length_a   1.000
_cell.length_b   1.000
_cell.length_c   1.000
_cell.angle_alpha   90.00
_cell.angle_beta   90.00
_cell.angle_gamma   90.00
#
_symmetry.space_group_name_H-M   'P 1'
#
loop_
_entity.id
_entity.type
_entity.pdbx_description
1 polymer ?
#
loop_
_entity_poly.entity_id
_entity_poly.type
_entity_poly.pdbx_seq_one_letter_code
_entity_poly.pdbx_strand_id
1 'polypeptide(L)'
;MLNGQYADISSISCISKYSGGCLSIHTFHGNFFVRSTDLLSLPNINPDAGFGMQMSIEDALTENSVVCFQAALLYTSSKGERRIRVHTMCLPVTNQLSEIYAGADQQAIIGLLAKMGADRSVTASLPDAREAMLNASVDSLSAFGGTLPSSQRIGSLPICYSLRLLPMLISAMCKFTAFRFGTTTKLDDRVFAMQQCKSLPIQYLIQSIYPHLYPIHKLGETTVMTKNNTEVPHTTRLHLSSANIDRQGVYVLDAYDRMYFYVGSAVGDQFCQDVLDVPNFMSIPEGMIDLPELENPTSENVRAFVNYLLDNRPNGSTFYVVREDSKIRMEFFQYMVEDRTESSMSYYEFLQHLQKQVKS
;
A
#
# COMPACT_ATOMS: atom_id res chain seq x y z
N MET A 1 -45.94 -5.98 13.30
CA MET A 1 -45.73 -6.47 11.91
C MET A 1 -44.55 -5.73 11.26
N LEU A 2 -43.32 -6.03 11.72
CA LEU A 2 -42.09 -5.70 10.98
C LEU A 2 -41.49 -7.03 10.55
N ASN A 3 -42.18 -7.69 9.62
CA ASN A 3 -41.79 -8.99 9.09
C ASN A 3 -40.67 -8.80 8.06
N GLY A 4 -39.45 -9.22 8.43
CA GLY A 4 -38.59 -10.06 7.60
C GLY A 4 -38.02 -9.55 6.26
N GLN A 5 -38.27 -8.33 5.79
CA GLN A 5 -37.83 -7.88 4.45
C GLN A 5 -36.64 -6.92 4.40
N TYR A 6 -36.04 -6.54 5.53
CA TYR A 6 -34.77 -5.77 5.56
C TYR A 6 -33.56 -6.66 5.84
N ALA A 7 -33.53 -7.85 5.24
CA ALA A 7 -32.60 -8.92 5.64
C ALA A 7 -31.19 -8.83 5.06
N ASP A 8 -30.90 -8.01 4.04
CA ASP A 8 -29.53 -7.64 3.61
C ASP A 8 -29.60 -6.35 2.76
N ILE A 9 -29.14 -5.21 3.32
CA ILE A 9 -29.13 -3.90 2.65
C ILE A 9 -28.25 -3.94 1.39
N SER A 10 -27.14 -4.68 1.46
CA SER A 10 -26.33 -5.03 0.29
C SER A 10 -25.72 -6.44 0.40
N SER A 11 -25.43 -7.05 -0.73
CA SER A 11 -24.74 -8.33 -0.81
C SER A 11 -23.80 -8.37 -2.01
N ILE A 12 -22.63 -9.00 -1.85
CA ILE A 12 -21.70 -9.28 -2.94
C ILE A 12 -21.69 -10.78 -3.17
N SER A 13 -21.98 -11.19 -4.40
CA SER A 13 -21.73 -12.55 -4.87
C SER A 13 -20.55 -12.54 -5.84
N CYS A 14 -19.63 -13.48 -5.65
CA CYS A 14 -18.47 -13.67 -6.51
C CYS A 14 -18.55 -15.05 -7.15
N ILE A 15 -18.46 -15.11 -8.48
CA ILE A 15 -18.60 -16.37 -9.23
C ILE A 15 -17.50 -16.43 -10.30
N SER A 16 -16.93 -17.62 -10.49
CA SER A 16 -16.13 -17.94 -11.66
C SER A 16 -17.02 -18.50 -12.77
N LYS A 17 -16.91 -17.91 -13.98
CA LYS A 17 -17.57 -18.36 -15.21
C LYS A 17 -16.55 -18.89 -16.19
N TYR A 18 -16.99 -19.81 -17.05
CA TYR A 18 -16.14 -20.48 -18.05
C TYR A 18 -14.95 -21.25 -17.44
N SER A 19 -15.02 -21.57 -16.15
CA SER A 19 -14.03 -22.41 -15.47
C SER A 19 -14.45 -23.87 -15.35
N GLY A 20 -15.60 -24.28 -15.91
CA GLY A 20 -16.09 -25.66 -15.78
C GLY A 20 -16.38 -26.13 -14.35
N GLY A 21 -16.45 -25.20 -13.37
CA GLY A 21 -16.52 -25.54 -11.95
C GLY A 21 -15.16 -25.75 -11.27
N CYS A 22 -14.05 -25.68 -12.01
CA CYS A 22 -12.69 -25.96 -11.51
C CYS A 22 -12.10 -24.88 -10.59
N LEU A 23 -12.75 -23.72 -10.48
CA LEU A 23 -12.31 -22.61 -9.64
C LEU A 23 -13.29 -22.42 -8.50
N SER A 24 -12.78 -22.40 -7.28
CA SER A 24 -13.56 -22.17 -6.06
C SER A 24 -12.97 -21.03 -5.24
N ILE A 25 -13.84 -20.39 -4.47
CA ILE A 25 -13.46 -19.35 -3.52
C ILE A 25 -13.04 -20.04 -2.23
N HIS A 26 -11.79 -19.87 -1.83
CA HIS A 26 -11.25 -20.47 -0.62
C HIS A 26 -11.52 -19.60 0.60
N THR A 27 -11.16 -18.31 0.53
CA THR A 27 -11.29 -17.38 1.66
C THR A 27 -11.62 -15.98 1.16
N PHE A 28 -12.54 -15.29 1.84
CA PHE A 28 -12.72 -13.85 1.69
C PHE A 28 -11.99 -13.09 2.80
N HIS A 29 -11.49 -11.89 2.48
CA HIS A 29 -10.86 -10.99 3.42
C HIS A 29 -11.44 -9.58 3.31
N GLY A 30 -11.95 -9.04 4.41
CA GLY A 30 -12.54 -7.70 4.50
C GLY A 30 -13.57 -7.61 5.62
N ASN A 31 -14.36 -6.55 5.61
CA ASN A 31 -15.40 -6.30 6.62
C ASN A 31 -16.76 -6.68 6.04
N PHE A 32 -17.27 -7.84 6.41
CA PHE A 32 -18.53 -8.40 5.93
C PHE A 32 -19.02 -9.51 6.86
N PHE A 33 -20.23 -10.02 6.59
CA PHE A 33 -20.73 -11.26 7.16
C PHE A 33 -20.83 -12.33 6.06
N VAL A 34 -20.15 -13.45 6.23
CA VAL A 34 -20.21 -14.56 5.25
C VAL A 34 -21.55 -15.29 5.38
N ARG A 35 -22.29 -15.42 4.27
CA ARG A 35 -23.57 -16.15 4.21
C ARG A 35 -23.41 -17.54 3.60
N SER A 36 -22.61 -17.65 2.54
CA SER A 36 -22.21 -18.90 1.88
C SER A 36 -20.78 -18.79 1.38
N THR A 37 -20.27 -19.83 0.73
CA THR A 37 -18.92 -19.89 0.13
C THR A 37 -18.65 -18.77 -0.88
N ASP A 38 -19.69 -18.23 -1.51
CA ASP A 38 -19.61 -17.26 -2.61
C ASP A 38 -20.44 -15.98 -2.37
N LEU A 39 -21.12 -15.88 -1.23
CA LEU A 39 -22.02 -14.78 -0.89
C LEU A 39 -21.63 -14.09 0.42
N LEU A 40 -21.42 -12.78 0.30
CA LEU A 40 -21.16 -11.87 1.40
C LEU A 40 -22.39 -11.00 1.66
N SER A 41 -22.79 -10.91 2.92
CA SER A 41 -23.73 -9.90 3.41
C SER A 41 -22.96 -8.67 3.88
N LEU A 42 -23.43 -7.51 3.42
CA LEU A 42 -22.89 -6.21 3.74
C LEU A 42 -24.02 -5.34 4.30
N PRO A 43 -24.03 -5.05 5.61
CA PRO A 43 -25.00 -4.12 6.18
C PRO A 43 -24.93 -2.74 5.52
N ASN A 44 -23.72 -2.30 5.16
CA ASN A 44 -23.47 -1.09 4.37
C ASN A 44 -22.33 -1.35 3.38
N ILE A 45 -22.34 -0.65 2.25
CA ILE A 45 -21.24 -0.59 1.29
C ILE A 45 -20.88 0.87 1.01
N ASN A 46 -19.60 1.19 1.04
CA ASN A 46 -19.07 2.51 0.73
C ASN A 46 -18.06 2.39 -0.45
N PRO A 47 -17.81 3.47 -1.21
CA PRO A 47 -16.93 3.42 -2.38
C PRO A 47 -15.46 3.18 -2.04
N ASP A 48 -15.09 3.27 -0.76
CA ASP A 48 -13.72 3.26 -0.27
C ASP A 48 -13.35 1.96 0.45
N ALA A 49 -14.22 0.94 0.40
CA ALA A 49 -13.97 -0.37 0.98
C ALA A 49 -13.32 -1.31 -0.05
N GLY A 50 -12.16 -1.86 0.30
CA GLY A 50 -11.47 -2.90 -0.45
C GLY A 50 -11.72 -4.29 0.13
N PHE A 51 -11.90 -5.27 -0.74
CA PHE A 51 -12.05 -6.69 -0.40
C PHE A 51 -10.95 -7.51 -1.07
N GLY A 52 -10.53 -8.60 -0.44
CA GLY A 52 -9.62 -9.58 -1.01
C GLY A 52 -10.27 -10.96 -1.05
N MET A 53 -9.90 -11.76 -2.04
CA MET A 53 -10.43 -13.11 -2.22
C MET A 53 -9.28 -14.04 -2.62
N GLN A 54 -9.11 -15.11 -1.86
CA GLN A 54 -8.22 -16.21 -2.20
C GLN A 54 -9.00 -17.25 -2.99
N MET A 55 -8.45 -17.62 -4.16
CA MET A 55 -9.03 -18.62 -5.05
C MET A 55 -8.25 -19.92 -4.97
N SER A 56 -8.93 -21.04 -5.20
CA SER A 56 -8.34 -22.35 -5.39
C SER A 56 -8.66 -22.88 -6.78
N ILE A 57 -7.70 -23.60 -7.37
CA ILE A 57 -7.88 -24.39 -8.58
C ILE A 57 -8.06 -25.83 -8.11
N GLU A 58 -9.31 -26.33 -8.11
CA GLU A 58 -9.65 -27.68 -7.66
C GLU A 58 -9.39 -28.73 -8.75
N ASP A 59 -9.61 -28.34 -10.01
CA ASP A 59 -9.41 -29.18 -11.19
C ASP A 59 -8.63 -28.42 -12.28
N ALA A 60 -8.00 -29.16 -13.19
CA ALA A 60 -7.21 -28.57 -14.27
C ALA A 60 -8.10 -27.78 -15.26
N LEU A 61 -7.69 -26.54 -15.56
CA LEU A 61 -8.37 -25.65 -16.51
C LEU A 61 -8.04 -26.03 -17.96
N THR A 62 -8.53 -27.18 -18.43
CA THR A 62 -8.20 -27.74 -19.75
C THR A 62 -9.19 -27.35 -20.85
N GLU A 63 -10.44 -27.06 -20.49
CA GLU A 63 -11.53 -26.90 -21.46
C GLU A 63 -11.56 -25.51 -22.11
N ASN A 64 -11.13 -24.47 -21.39
CA ASN A 64 -11.24 -23.08 -21.83
C ASN A 64 -9.89 -22.37 -21.74
N SER A 65 -9.55 -21.60 -22.78
CA SER A 65 -8.36 -20.73 -22.81
C SER A 65 -8.52 -19.43 -22.03
N VAL A 66 -9.73 -19.18 -21.48
CA VAL A 66 -10.09 -17.99 -20.72
C VAL A 66 -10.99 -18.39 -19.57
N VAL A 67 -10.73 -17.82 -18.39
CA VAL A 67 -11.63 -17.86 -17.24
C VAL A 67 -12.14 -16.46 -16.95
N CYS A 68 -13.38 -16.32 -16.49
CA CYS A 68 -13.94 -15.02 -16.13
C CYS A 68 -14.38 -14.99 -14.66
N PHE A 69 -13.97 -13.94 -13.96
CA PHE A 69 -14.41 -13.62 -12.61
C PHE A 69 -15.51 -12.57 -12.70
N GLN A 70 -16.63 -12.81 -12.01
CA GLN A 70 -17.72 -11.86 -11.93
C GLN A 70 -18.05 -11.56 -10.46
N ALA A 71 -18.03 -10.29 -10.11
CA ALA A 71 -18.52 -9.78 -8.83
C ALA A 71 -19.82 -9.01 -9.07
N ALA A 72 -20.91 -9.44 -8.41
CA ALA A 72 -22.21 -8.81 -8.48
C ALA A 72 -22.57 -8.22 -7.10
N LEU A 73 -22.60 -6.88 -7.03
CA LEU A 73 -23.03 -6.11 -5.87
C LEU A 73 -24.50 -5.72 -6.03
N LEU A 74 -25.38 -6.34 -5.25
CA LEU A 74 -26.76 -5.94 -5.09
C LEU A 74 -26.86 -4.97 -3.91
N TYR A 75 -27.48 -3.80 -4.09
CA TYR A 75 -27.64 -2.81 -3.03
C TYR A 75 -28.86 -1.91 -3.25
N THR A 76 -29.30 -1.24 -2.19
CA THR A 76 -30.30 -0.16 -2.29
C THR A 76 -29.59 1.19 -2.29
N SER A 77 -29.82 2.00 -3.31
CA SER A 77 -29.22 3.33 -3.43
C SER A 77 -29.80 4.32 -2.40
N SER A 78 -29.13 5.47 -2.22
CA SER A 78 -29.63 6.57 -1.37
C SER A 78 -30.97 7.16 -1.84
N LYS A 79 -31.40 6.86 -3.07
CA LYS A 79 -32.71 7.24 -3.63
C LYS A 79 -33.79 6.14 -3.45
N GLY A 80 -33.48 5.06 -2.72
CA GLY A 80 -34.42 3.96 -2.48
C GLY A 80 -34.54 2.94 -3.62
N GLU A 81 -33.73 3.07 -4.68
CA GLU A 81 -33.77 2.14 -5.81
C GLU A 81 -32.91 0.90 -5.54
N ARG A 82 -33.44 -0.30 -5.81
CA ARG A 82 -32.65 -1.54 -5.80
C ARG A 82 -31.84 -1.63 -7.09
N ARG A 83 -30.51 -1.69 -6.98
CA ARG A 83 -29.58 -1.71 -8.11
C ARG A 83 -28.64 -2.89 -8.00
N ILE A 84 -28.19 -3.38 -9.16
CA ILE A 84 -27.12 -4.37 -9.27
C ILE A 84 -25.97 -3.72 -10.03
N ARG A 85 -24.78 -3.71 -9.43
CA ARG A 85 -23.53 -3.35 -10.08
C ARG A 85 -22.74 -4.63 -10.35
N VAL A 86 -22.31 -4.84 -11.59
CA VAL A 86 -21.58 -6.04 -11.99
C VAL A 86 -20.22 -5.65 -12.53
N HIS A 87 -19.17 -6.29 -12.01
CA HIS A 87 -17.81 -6.22 -12.54
C HIS A 87 -17.46 -7.59 -13.12
N THR A 88 -16.98 -7.61 -14.36
CA THR A 88 -16.52 -8.84 -15.02
C THR A 88 -15.09 -8.65 -15.50
N MET A 89 -14.21 -9.57 -15.12
CA MET A 89 -12.82 -9.62 -15.53
C MET A 89 -12.57 -10.98 -16.16
N CYS A 90 -11.93 -11.02 -17.33
CA CYS A 90 -11.57 -12.28 -17.98
C CYS A 90 -10.05 -12.36 -18.12
N LEU A 91 -9.48 -13.50 -17.77
CA LEU A 91 -8.04 -13.76 -17.75
C LEU A 91 -7.72 -14.98 -18.61
N PRO A 92 -6.62 -14.94 -19.38
CA PRO A 92 -6.18 -16.09 -20.15
C PRO A 92 -5.70 -17.21 -19.22
N VAL A 93 -5.92 -18.45 -19.64
CA VAL A 93 -5.39 -19.65 -18.99
C VAL A 93 -4.10 -20.06 -19.69
N THR A 94 -3.09 -20.41 -18.91
CA THR A 94 -1.79 -20.86 -19.42
C THR A 94 -1.28 -22.06 -18.64
N ASN A 95 -0.51 -22.91 -19.31
CA ASN A 95 0.30 -23.97 -18.70
C ASN A 95 1.80 -23.62 -18.67
N GLN A 96 2.17 -22.41 -19.10
CA GLN A 96 3.55 -21.94 -19.15
C GLN A 96 3.86 -21.07 -17.92
N LEU A 97 4.84 -21.49 -17.13
CA LEU A 97 5.24 -20.77 -15.93
C LEU A 97 5.77 -19.36 -16.24
N SER A 98 6.42 -19.17 -17.40
CA SER A 98 6.89 -17.86 -17.87
C SER A 98 5.76 -16.85 -18.04
N GLU A 99 4.60 -17.29 -18.54
CA GLU A 99 3.42 -16.44 -18.72
C GLU A 99 2.76 -16.09 -17.39
N ILE A 100 2.76 -17.02 -16.42
CA ILE A 100 2.30 -16.76 -15.04
C ILE A 100 3.13 -15.63 -14.41
N TYR A 101 4.46 -15.70 -14.50
CA TYR A 101 5.33 -14.64 -13.98
C TYR A 101 5.17 -13.33 -14.73
N ALA A 102 5.01 -13.37 -16.06
CA ALA A 102 4.79 -12.16 -16.84
C ALA A 102 3.49 -11.44 -16.45
N GLY A 103 2.41 -12.19 -16.18
CA GLY A 103 1.11 -11.68 -15.77
C GLY A 103 0.96 -11.37 -14.27
N ALA A 104 1.99 -11.59 -13.45
CA ALA A 104 1.90 -11.41 -12.01
C ALA A 104 1.79 -9.92 -11.61
N ASP A 105 0.76 -9.57 -10.86
CA ASP A 105 0.62 -8.23 -10.27
C ASP A 105 1.17 -8.23 -8.84
N GLN A 106 2.37 -7.68 -8.68
CA GLN A 106 3.03 -7.57 -7.38
C GLN A 106 2.24 -6.74 -6.35
N GLN A 107 1.47 -5.73 -6.75
CA GLN A 107 0.66 -4.98 -5.79
C GLN A 107 -0.50 -5.84 -5.31
N ALA A 108 -1.16 -6.57 -6.21
CA ALA A 108 -2.27 -7.46 -5.86
C ALA A 108 -1.81 -8.58 -4.92
N ILE A 109 -0.62 -9.14 -5.18
CA ILE A 109 0.04 -10.13 -4.31
C ILE A 109 0.25 -9.54 -2.91
N ILE A 110 0.83 -8.34 -2.80
CA ILE A 110 1.07 -7.68 -1.51
C ILE A 110 -0.24 -7.36 -0.79
N GLY A 111 -1.25 -6.88 -1.51
CA GLY A 111 -2.57 -6.59 -0.93
C GLY A 111 -3.23 -7.83 -0.33
N LEU A 112 -3.13 -8.97 -1.01
CA LEU A 112 -3.64 -10.24 -0.50
C LEU A 112 -2.80 -10.78 0.67
N LEU A 113 -1.46 -10.75 0.55
CA LEU A 113 -0.55 -11.18 1.62
C LEU A 113 -0.73 -10.35 2.90
N ALA A 114 -0.97 -9.03 2.79
CA ALA A 114 -1.24 -8.18 3.95
C ALA A 114 -2.55 -8.58 4.65
N LYS A 115 -3.59 -8.91 3.89
CA LYS A 115 -4.87 -9.39 4.44
C LYS A 115 -4.72 -10.75 5.13
N MET A 116 -4.03 -11.70 4.49
CA MET A 116 -3.72 -13.02 5.07
C MET A 116 -2.82 -12.90 6.30
N GLY A 117 -1.83 -11.99 6.25
CA GLY A 117 -0.92 -11.71 7.35
C GLY A 117 -1.63 -11.17 8.59
N ALA A 118 -2.61 -10.28 8.40
CA ALA A 118 -3.45 -9.78 9.49
C ALA A 118 -4.24 -10.91 10.15
N ASP A 119 -4.87 -11.79 9.35
CA ASP A 119 -5.61 -12.94 9.88
C ASP A 119 -4.67 -13.94 10.59
N ARG A 120 -3.51 -14.23 10.01
CA ARG A 120 -2.51 -15.14 10.57
C ARG A 120 -1.88 -14.61 11.86
N SER A 121 -1.73 -13.29 11.99
CA SER A 121 -1.24 -12.67 13.21
C SER A 121 -2.15 -12.91 14.41
N VAL A 122 -3.46 -13.03 14.18
CA VAL A 122 -4.48 -13.26 15.22
C VAL A 122 -4.68 -14.76 15.47
N THR A 123 -4.70 -15.56 14.40
CA THR A 123 -4.99 -17.01 14.48
C THR A 123 -3.80 -17.88 14.85
N ALA A 124 -2.57 -17.42 14.60
CA ALA A 124 -1.34 -18.10 14.96
C ALA A 124 -0.46 -17.16 15.80
N SER A 125 0.42 -16.40 15.16
CA SER A 125 1.25 -15.40 15.82
C SER A 125 1.81 -14.37 14.83
N LEU A 126 2.27 -13.24 15.36
CA LEU A 126 2.93 -12.20 14.56
C LEU A 126 4.24 -12.70 13.89
N PRO A 127 5.14 -13.44 14.57
CA PRO A 127 6.29 -14.07 13.91
C PRO A 127 5.89 -15.00 12.76
N ASP A 128 4.88 -15.86 12.95
CA ASP A 128 4.44 -16.80 11.92
C ASP A 128 3.88 -16.09 10.68
N ALA A 129 3.20 -14.96 10.87
CA ALA A 129 2.72 -14.14 9.76
C ALA A 129 3.89 -13.54 8.95
N ARG A 130 4.94 -13.05 9.63
CA ARG A 130 6.13 -12.50 8.96
C ARG A 130 6.92 -13.58 8.23
N GLU A 131 7.10 -14.74 8.85
CA GLU A 131 7.76 -15.88 8.23
C GLU A 131 7.01 -16.34 6.97
N ALA A 132 5.68 -16.42 7.02
CA ALA A 132 4.88 -16.75 5.85
C ALA A 132 5.06 -15.74 4.68
N MET A 133 5.15 -14.44 4.99
CA MET A 133 5.43 -13.41 3.97
C MET A 133 6.84 -13.55 3.38
N LEU A 134 7.84 -13.86 4.22
CA LEU A 134 9.19 -14.12 3.78
C LEU A 134 9.25 -15.35 2.86
N ASN A 135 8.60 -16.44 3.27
CA ASN A 135 8.54 -17.67 2.50
C ASN A 135 7.84 -17.44 1.15
N ALA A 136 6.77 -16.64 1.10
CA ALA A 136 6.16 -16.24 -0.17
C ALA A 136 7.15 -15.53 -1.13
N SER A 137 8.09 -14.74 -0.60
CA SER A 137 9.18 -14.17 -1.41
C SER A 137 10.16 -15.24 -1.87
N VAL A 138 10.65 -16.08 -0.94
CA VAL A 138 11.65 -17.10 -1.25
C VAL A 138 11.11 -18.10 -2.26
N ASP A 139 9.91 -18.64 -2.02
CA ASP A 139 9.29 -19.66 -2.86
C ASP A 139 9.02 -19.13 -4.27
N SER A 140 8.51 -17.91 -4.40
CA SER A 140 8.24 -17.30 -5.71
C SER A 140 9.52 -17.02 -6.50
N LEU A 141 10.61 -16.59 -5.86
CA LEU A 141 11.90 -16.34 -6.50
C LEU A 141 12.64 -17.65 -6.82
N SER A 142 12.57 -18.65 -5.95
CA SER A 142 13.14 -19.99 -6.17
C SER A 142 12.47 -20.70 -7.34
N ALA A 143 11.12 -20.67 -7.40
CA ALA A 143 10.37 -21.23 -8.52
C ALA A 143 10.71 -20.53 -9.85
N PHE A 144 10.88 -19.20 -9.85
CA PHE A 144 11.32 -18.48 -11.05
C PHE A 144 12.75 -18.84 -11.42
N GLY A 145 13.66 -18.88 -10.44
CA GLY A 145 15.04 -19.28 -10.62
C GLY A 145 15.17 -20.67 -11.24
N GLY A 146 14.30 -21.61 -10.89
CA GLY A 146 14.24 -22.94 -11.49
C GLY A 146 13.96 -22.94 -13.01
N THR A 147 13.36 -21.89 -13.55
CA THR A 147 13.12 -21.74 -15.00
C THR A 147 14.34 -21.22 -15.76
N LEU A 148 15.33 -20.66 -15.06
CA LEU A 148 16.49 -20.03 -15.66
C LEU A 148 17.66 -21.02 -15.82
N PRO A 149 18.46 -20.91 -16.89
CA PRO A 149 19.70 -21.66 -17.03
C PRO A 149 20.65 -21.42 -15.84
N SER A 150 21.43 -22.45 -15.46
CA SER A 150 22.38 -22.35 -14.35
C SER A 150 23.36 -21.19 -14.45
N SER A 151 23.75 -20.78 -15.66
CA SER A 151 24.63 -19.62 -15.88
C SER A 151 24.01 -18.28 -15.46
N GLN A 152 22.68 -18.14 -15.51
CA GLN A 152 21.97 -16.91 -15.14
C GLN A 152 21.66 -16.82 -13.63
N ARG A 153 21.86 -17.91 -12.88
CA ARG A 153 21.62 -17.98 -11.43
C ARG A 153 22.84 -17.60 -10.59
N ILE A 154 24.02 -17.50 -11.19
CA ILE A 154 25.28 -17.29 -10.46
C ILE A 154 25.43 -15.81 -10.12
N GLY A 155 25.56 -15.51 -8.82
CA GLY A 155 25.92 -14.17 -8.33
C GLY A 155 24.77 -13.15 -8.26
N SER A 156 23.60 -13.45 -8.83
CA SER A 156 22.41 -12.58 -8.83
C SER A 156 21.25 -13.21 -8.03
N LEU A 157 20.25 -12.39 -7.68
CA LEU A 157 18.96 -12.86 -7.19
C LEU A 157 18.04 -13.06 -8.41
N PRO A 158 17.55 -14.29 -8.70
CA PRO A 158 16.68 -14.51 -9.85
C PRO A 158 15.33 -13.86 -9.59
N ILE A 159 14.94 -12.89 -10.42
CA ILE A 159 13.68 -12.17 -10.28
C ILE A 159 13.16 -11.75 -11.65
N CYS A 160 11.86 -11.91 -11.88
CA CYS A 160 11.22 -11.45 -13.10
C CYS A 160 10.85 -9.96 -12.97
N TYR A 161 10.68 -9.29 -14.12
CA TYR A 161 10.34 -7.87 -14.15
C TYR A 161 9.05 -7.55 -13.40
N SER A 162 8.01 -8.38 -13.55
CA SER A 162 6.69 -8.16 -12.94
C SER A 162 6.69 -8.28 -11.41
N LEU A 163 7.68 -8.97 -10.84
CA LEU A 163 7.85 -9.13 -9.39
C LEU A 163 9.03 -8.33 -8.81
N ARG A 164 9.68 -7.46 -9.59
CA ARG A 164 10.91 -6.78 -9.16
C ARG A 164 10.79 -5.96 -7.87
N LEU A 165 9.60 -5.45 -7.53
CA LEU A 165 9.34 -4.70 -6.29
C LEU A 165 8.75 -5.58 -5.18
N LEU A 166 8.44 -6.85 -5.46
CA LEU A 166 7.89 -7.77 -4.47
C LEU A 166 8.80 -7.88 -3.21
N PRO A 167 10.13 -8.08 -3.33
CA PRO A 167 11.01 -8.11 -2.16
C PRO A 167 10.99 -6.82 -1.36
N MET A 168 10.98 -5.67 -2.04
CA MET A 168 10.94 -4.35 -1.40
C MET A 168 9.65 -4.17 -0.61
N LEU A 169 8.51 -4.50 -1.22
CA LEU A 169 7.20 -4.37 -0.57
C LEU A 169 7.03 -5.37 0.59
N ILE A 170 7.59 -6.58 0.52
CA ILE A 170 7.58 -7.53 1.64
C ILE A 170 8.48 -7.05 2.78
N SER A 171 9.66 -6.50 2.46
CA SER A 171 10.55 -5.89 3.46
C SER A 171 9.86 -4.71 4.17
N ALA A 172 9.19 -3.83 3.41
CA ALA A 172 8.41 -2.72 3.94
C ALA A 172 7.22 -3.20 4.79
N MET A 173 6.49 -4.23 4.31
CA MET A 173 5.39 -4.84 5.06
C MET A 173 5.86 -5.40 6.40
N CYS A 174 7.05 -6.00 6.48
CA CYS A 174 7.64 -6.47 7.75
C CYS A 174 7.95 -5.34 8.75
N LYS A 175 8.05 -4.09 8.29
CA LYS A 175 8.27 -2.87 9.10
C LYS A 175 6.99 -2.05 9.30
N PHE A 176 5.91 -2.39 8.60
CA PHE A 176 4.61 -1.76 8.73
C PHE A 176 4.01 -2.01 10.12
N THR A 177 3.28 -1.03 10.69
CA THR A 177 2.75 -1.07 12.07
C THR A 177 2.00 -2.35 12.41
N ALA A 178 1.27 -2.94 11.46
CA ALA A 178 0.58 -4.22 11.66
C ALA A 178 1.55 -5.36 11.99
N PHE A 179 2.70 -5.43 11.31
CA PHE A 179 3.60 -6.58 11.33
C PHE A 179 4.96 -6.32 12.00
N ARG A 180 5.29 -5.06 12.30
CA ARG A 180 6.58 -4.70 12.87
C ARG A 180 6.79 -5.33 14.24
N PHE A 181 8.03 -5.75 14.47
CA PHE A 181 8.48 -6.42 15.68
C PHE A 181 9.64 -5.65 16.29
N GLY A 182 9.87 -5.77 17.60
CA GLY A 182 11.02 -5.15 18.30
C GLY A 182 10.93 -3.64 18.51
N THR A 183 9.98 -2.94 17.88
CA THR A 183 9.67 -1.53 18.17
C THR A 183 8.41 -1.43 19.02
N THR A 184 8.47 -0.64 20.10
CA THR A 184 7.30 -0.35 20.95
C THR A 184 6.14 0.17 20.10
N THR A 185 5.02 -0.53 20.13
CA THR A 185 3.82 -0.22 19.34
C THR A 185 2.63 -0.38 20.25
N LYS A 186 1.78 0.64 20.35
CA LYS A 186 0.54 0.53 21.12
C LYS A 186 -0.35 -0.54 20.49
N LEU A 187 -1.07 -1.28 21.33
CA LEU A 187 -1.94 -2.34 20.85
C LEU A 187 -3.00 -1.79 19.89
N ASP A 188 -3.61 -0.66 20.23
CA ASP A 188 -4.64 -0.02 19.40
C ASP A 188 -4.11 0.38 18.03
N ASP A 189 -2.90 0.96 17.96
CA ASP A 189 -2.26 1.31 16.68
C ASP A 189 -2.03 0.07 15.80
N ARG A 190 -1.63 -1.05 16.41
CA ARG A 190 -1.42 -2.31 15.69
C ARG A 190 -2.72 -2.89 15.19
N VAL A 191 -3.75 -2.95 16.04
CA VAL A 191 -5.07 -3.46 15.67
C VAL A 191 -5.67 -2.59 14.57
N PHE A 192 -5.58 -1.27 14.69
CA PHE A 192 -6.00 -0.33 13.65
C PHE A 192 -5.27 -0.60 12.32
N ALA A 193 -3.95 -0.75 12.33
CA ALA A 193 -3.19 -1.07 11.12
C ALA A 193 -3.60 -2.42 10.49
N MET A 194 -3.89 -3.44 11.29
CA MET A 194 -4.43 -4.72 10.80
C MET A 194 -5.83 -4.54 10.17
N GLN A 195 -6.70 -3.73 10.76
CA GLN A 195 -8.01 -3.41 10.18
C GLN A 195 -7.89 -2.63 8.86
N GLN A 196 -6.89 -1.75 8.75
CA GLN A 196 -6.57 -1.06 7.49
C GLN A 196 -6.10 -2.06 6.42
N CYS A 197 -5.28 -3.05 6.77
CA CYS A 197 -4.95 -4.14 5.83
C CYS A 197 -6.20 -4.84 5.30
N LYS A 198 -7.21 -5.07 6.15
CA LYS A 198 -8.45 -5.76 5.77
C LYS A 198 -9.35 -4.91 4.88
N SER A 199 -9.45 -3.60 5.13
CA SER A 199 -10.49 -2.75 4.56
C SER A 199 -10.03 -1.74 3.51
N LEU A 200 -8.75 -1.38 3.44
CA LEU A 200 -8.30 -0.39 2.46
C LEU A 200 -8.31 -0.94 1.03
N PRO A 201 -8.67 -0.11 0.04
CA PRO A 201 -8.39 -0.33 -1.37
C PRO A 201 -6.89 -0.47 -1.58
N ILE A 202 -6.51 -1.30 -2.55
CA ILE A 202 -5.12 -1.68 -2.81
C ILE A 202 -4.17 -0.48 -2.94
N GLN A 203 -4.56 0.57 -3.66
CA GLN A 203 -3.73 1.76 -3.87
C GLN A 203 -3.33 2.43 -2.55
N TYR A 204 -4.28 2.56 -1.61
CA TYR A 204 -4.06 3.19 -0.32
C TYR A 204 -3.33 2.27 0.65
N LEU A 205 -3.60 0.96 0.59
CA LEU A 205 -2.84 -0.03 1.35
C LEU A 205 -1.36 -0.04 0.95
N ILE A 206 -1.06 -0.04 -0.35
CA ILE A 206 0.33 0.04 -0.83
C ILE A 206 0.98 1.34 -0.37
N GLN A 207 0.26 2.46 -0.44
CA GLN A 207 0.76 3.75 0.04
C GLN A 207 1.02 3.76 1.56
N SER A 208 0.21 3.07 2.37
CA SER A 208 0.48 2.92 3.81
C SER A 208 1.69 2.02 4.10
N ILE A 209 1.94 1.00 3.28
CA ILE A 209 3.07 0.07 3.44
C ILE A 209 4.38 0.71 2.98
N TYR A 210 4.36 1.37 1.82
CA TYR A 210 5.49 2.09 1.23
C TYR A 210 5.02 3.51 0.84
N PRO A 211 5.10 4.47 1.77
CA PRO A 211 4.72 5.86 1.53
C PRO A 211 5.48 6.53 0.39
N HIS A 212 4.94 7.65 -0.06
CA HIS A 212 5.62 8.48 -1.05
C HIS A 212 6.41 9.59 -0.39
N LEU A 213 7.71 9.69 -0.69
CA LEU A 213 8.59 10.75 -0.22
C LEU A 213 8.93 11.70 -1.37
N TYR A 214 8.74 12.99 -1.15
CA TYR A 214 8.91 14.05 -2.15
C TYR A 214 9.85 15.15 -1.64
N PRO A 215 10.92 15.52 -2.37
CA PRO A 215 11.79 16.63 -2.02
C PRO A 215 11.18 17.96 -2.49
N ILE A 216 10.47 18.64 -1.60
CA ILE A 216 9.70 19.84 -1.98
C ILE A 216 10.54 21.12 -2.07
N HIS A 217 11.71 21.14 -1.44
CA HIS A 217 12.68 22.22 -1.59
C HIS A 217 13.20 22.38 -3.03
N LYS A 218 12.95 21.40 -3.91
CA LYS A 218 13.35 21.41 -5.33
C LYS A 218 12.20 21.73 -6.29
N LEU A 219 10.98 22.06 -5.81
CA LEU A 219 9.81 22.23 -6.68
C LEU A 219 9.99 23.30 -7.77
N GLY A 220 10.80 24.34 -7.52
CA GLY A 220 11.08 25.38 -8.53
C GLY A 220 11.84 24.88 -9.76
N GLU A 221 12.47 23.70 -9.70
CA GLU A 221 13.22 23.09 -10.80
C GLU A 221 12.41 22.00 -11.54
N THR A 222 11.13 21.85 -11.21
CA THR A 222 10.33 20.69 -11.62
C THR A 222 9.42 20.94 -12.82
N THR A 223 8.91 19.85 -13.39
CA THR A 223 7.89 19.89 -14.44
C THR A 223 6.53 20.18 -13.83
N VAL A 224 5.71 20.95 -14.53
CA VAL A 224 4.33 21.22 -14.17
C VAL A 224 3.43 20.13 -14.75
N MET A 225 2.53 19.61 -13.93
CA MET A 225 1.45 18.73 -14.37
C MET A 225 0.13 19.49 -14.36
N THR A 226 -0.69 19.30 -15.39
CA THR A 226 -2.05 19.85 -15.42
C THR A 226 -3.05 18.82 -14.89
N LYS A 227 -3.80 19.16 -13.84
CA LYS A 227 -4.93 18.36 -13.36
C LYS A 227 -6.14 19.25 -13.13
N ASN A 228 -7.30 18.87 -13.70
CA ASN A 228 -8.55 19.63 -13.58
C ASN A 228 -8.41 21.12 -13.96
N ASN A 229 -7.61 21.43 -14.99
CA ASN A 229 -7.24 22.78 -15.43
C ASN A 229 -6.40 23.60 -14.43
N THR A 230 -5.89 22.99 -13.36
CA THR A 230 -4.92 23.59 -12.45
C THR A 230 -3.53 23.05 -12.74
N GLU A 231 -2.56 23.96 -12.86
CA GLU A 231 -1.14 23.63 -12.95
C GLU A 231 -0.58 23.33 -11.56
N VAL A 232 0.01 22.15 -11.39
CA VAL A 232 0.59 21.70 -10.12
C VAL A 232 2.04 21.28 -10.36
N PRO A 233 3.01 21.81 -9.59
CA PRO A 233 4.40 21.35 -9.66
C PRO A 233 4.53 19.86 -9.35
N HIS A 234 5.41 19.14 -10.03
CA HIS A 234 5.59 17.70 -9.81
C HIS A 234 7.05 17.31 -9.62
N THR A 235 7.39 16.77 -8.45
CA THR A 235 8.72 16.23 -8.17
C THR A 235 8.76 14.70 -8.21
N THR A 236 9.90 14.13 -8.60
CA THR A 236 10.15 12.70 -8.56
C THR A 236 10.20 12.19 -7.13
N ARG A 237 9.57 11.03 -6.89
CA ARG A 237 9.60 10.32 -5.61
C ARG A 237 11.01 9.87 -5.27
N LEU A 238 11.37 9.98 -4.00
CA LEU A 238 12.60 9.44 -3.44
C LEU A 238 12.36 8.07 -2.81
N HIS A 239 13.43 7.28 -2.76
CA HIS A 239 13.47 6.05 -1.99
C HIS A 239 13.33 6.34 -0.49
N LEU A 240 12.69 5.43 0.24
CA LEU A 240 12.44 5.56 1.68
C LEU A 240 13.68 5.17 2.50
N SER A 241 14.75 5.93 2.34
CA SER A 241 16.00 5.81 3.08
C SER A 241 16.40 7.17 3.64
N SER A 242 16.89 7.18 4.88
CA SER A 242 17.46 8.37 5.53
C SER A 242 18.64 8.96 4.76
N ALA A 243 19.31 8.17 3.91
CA ALA A 243 20.37 8.66 3.02
C ALA A 243 19.88 9.73 2.01
N ASN A 244 18.56 9.79 1.74
CA ASN A 244 17.97 10.79 0.86
C ASN A 244 17.52 12.07 1.60
N ILE A 245 17.69 12.13 2.93
CA ILE A 245 17.25 13.24 3.77
C ILE A 245 18.48 14.10 4.12
N ASP A 246 18.53 15.29 3.52
CA ASP A 246 19.56 16.30 3.76
C ASP A 246 19.08 17.32 4.79
N ARG A 247 20.01 17.88 5.57
CA ARG A 247 19.71 18.93 6.55
C ARG A 247 19.25 20.24 5.93
N GLN A 248 19.62 20.52 4.69
CA GLN A 248 19.18 21.69 3.92
C GLN A 248 17.83 21.44 3.22
N GLY A 249 17.37 20.19 3.22
CA GLY A 249 16.17 19.78 2.49
C GLY A 249 14.88 19.97 3.27
N VAL A 250 13.80 20.09 2.50
CA VAL A 250 12.42 20.01 2.97
C VAL A 250 11.69 18.92 2.20
N TYR A 251 10.95 18.07 2.91
CA TYR A 251 10.37 16.86 2.36
C TYR A 251 8.90 16.70 2.75
N VAL A 252 8.09 16.17 1.83
CA VAL A 252 6.74 15.70 2.13
C VAL A 252 6.74 14.18 2.08
N LEU A 253 6.35 13.54 3.18
CA LEU A 253 6.10 12.11 3.26
C LEU A 253 4.60 11.87 3.36
N ASP A 254 4.04 11.18 2.38
CA ASP A 254 2.61 10.91 2.25
C ASP A 254 2.30 9.43 2.48
N ALA A 255 1.83 9.12 3.70
CA ALA A 255 1.54 7.77 4.20
C ALA A 255 0.04 7.44 4.24
N TYR A 256 -0.76 8.06 3.35
CA TYR A 256 -2.23 7.92 3.25
C TYR A 256 -3.04 8.56 4.40
N ASP A 257 -2.93 8.08 5.64
CA ASP A 257 -3.69 8.64 6.78
C ASP A 257 -2.93 9.77 7.49
N ARG A 258 -1.63 9.86 7.24
CA ARG A 258 -0.72 10.88 7.76
C ARG A 258 0.15 11.45 6.66
N MET A 259 0.37 12.76 6.73
CA MET A 259 1.30 13.49 5.87
C MET A 259 2.25 14.29 6.75
N TYR A 260 3.54 14.12 6.53
CA TYR A 260 4.58 14.83 7.27
C TYR A 260 5.31 15.78 6.34
N PHE A 261 5.34 17.04 6.73
CA PHE A 261 6.17 18.09 6.14
C PHE A 261 7.43 18.22 6.99
N TYR A 262 8.48 17.52 6.59
CA TYR A 262 9.74 17.46 7.33
C TYR A 262 10.67 18.60 6.91
N VAL A 263 11.17 19.34 7.90
CA VAL A 263 12.05 20.49 7.70
C VAL A 263 13.43 20.19 8.29
N GLY A 264 14.46 20.20 7.44
CA GLY A 264 15.84 20.04 7.87
C GLY A 264 16.37 21.24 8.66
N SER A 265 17.30 20.98 9.57
CA SER A 265 17.87 21.97 10.51
C SER A 265 18.68 23.10 9.84
N ALA A 266 19.13 22.89 8.60
CA ALA A 266 19.92 23.84 7.81
C ALA A 266 19.13 24.34 6.58
N VAL A 267 17.80 24.26 6.61
CA VAL A 267 16.94 24.88 5.59
C VAL A 267 17.23 26.38 5.52
N GLY A 268 17.18 26.95 4.31
CA GLY A 268 17.41 28.38 4.12
C GLY A 268 16.31 29.23 4.79
N ASP A 269 16.72 30.33 5.42
CA ASP A 269 15.81 31.30 6.07
C ASP A 269 14.76 31.84 5.10
N GLN A 270 15.13 32.02 3.83
CA GLN A 270 14.20 32.44 2.78
C GLN A 270 13.02 31.47 2.61
N PHE A 271 13.28 30.15 2.64
CA PHE A 271 12.19 29.16 2.55
C PHE A 271 11.30 29.21 3.79
N CYS A 272 11.89 29.42 4.98
CA CYS A 272 11.12 29.56 6.21
C CYS A 272 10.18 30.76 6.15
N GLN A 273 10.65 31.89 5.62
CA GLN A 273 9.85 33.10 5.44
C GLN A 273 8.78 32.90 4.36
N ASP A 274 9.18 32.38 3.20
CA ASP A 274 8.29 32.23 2.04
C ASP A 274 7.21 31.17 2.24
N VAL A 275 7.45 30.12 3.03
CA VAL A 275 6.52 28.97 3.13
C VAL A 275 5.91 28.81 4.52
N LEU A 276 6.63 29.20 5.59
CA LEU A 276 6.22 28.96 6.97
C LEU A 276 5.96 30.24 7.77
N ASP A 277 6.11 31.42 7.16
CA ASP A 277 5.92 32.75 7.79
C ASP A 277 6.77 32.96 9.06
N VAL A 278 7.99 32.43 9.08
CA VAL A 278 8.92 32.56 10.22
C VAL A 278 10.33 32.92 9.75
N PRO A 279 11.12 33.66 10.55
CA PRO A 279 12.38 34.20 10.08
C PRO A 279 13.46 33.14 9.82
N ASN A 280 13.43 31.99 10.50
CA ASN A 280 14.42 30.91 10.42
C ASN A 280 13.89 29.60 11.01
N PHE A 281 14.65 28.51 10.83
CA PHE A 281 14.33 27.16 11.33
C PHE A 281 13.94 27.12 12.82
N MET A 282 14.69 27.81 13.69
CA MET A 282 14.46 27.80 15.14
C MET A 282 13.13 28.44 15.54
N SER A 283 12.58 29.29 14.67
CA SER A 283 11.33 30.01 14.90
C SER A 283 10.09 29.24 14.43
N ILE A 284 10.27 28.10 13.74
CA ILE A 284 9.16 27.22 13.35
C ILE A 284 8.50 26.65 14.63
N PRO A 285 7.19 26.86 14.85
CA PRO A 285 6.49 26.33 16.02
C PRO A 285 6.44 24.79 16.04
N GLU A 286 6.54 24.17 17.22
CA GLU A 286 6.22 22.75 17.37
C GLU A 286 4.69 22.53 17.26
N GLY A 287 4.28 21.44 16.62
CA GLY A 287 2.87 21.04 16.55
C GLY A 287 2.03 21.78 15.50
N MET A 288 2.68 22.43 14.52
CA MET A 288 2.02 23.03 13.37
C MET A 288 1.39 21.94 12.49
N ILE A 289 0.14 22.17 12.07
CA ILE A 289 -0.73 21.19 11.38
C ILE A 289 -1.31 21.70 10.06
N ASP A 290 -0.87 22.87 9.60
CA ASP A 290 -1.19 23.43 8.29
C ASP A 290 0.02 24.22 7.74
N LEU A 291 -0.15 24.83 6.57
CA LEU A 291 0.80 25.77 5.98
C LEU A 291 0.12 27.14 5.85
N PRO A 292 0.81 28.25 6.15
CA PRO A 292 0.23 29.59 6.01
C PRO A 292 -0.05 29.93 4.55
N GLU A 293 -1.13 30.67 4.32
CA GLU A 293 -1.49 31.17 3.00
C GLU A 293 -0.71 32.45 2.69
N LEU A 294 0.44 32.31 2.05
CA LEU A 294 1.31 33.42 1.67
C LEU A 294 1.25 33.69 0.16
N GLU A 295 1.17 34.97 -0.21
CA GLU A 295 1.13 35.45 -1.60
C GLU A 295 2.55 35.52 -2.21
N ASN A 296 3.19 34.36 -2.36
CA ASN A 296 4.44 34.25 -3.10
C ASN A 296 4.51 32.91 -3.88
N PRO A 297 5.30 32.85 -4.97
CA PRO A 297 5.32 31.69 -5.85
C PRO A 297 5.75 30.40 -5.14
N THR A 298 6.66 30.48 -4.17
CA THR A 298 7.16 29.29 -3.44
C THR A 298 6.05 28.71 -2.56
N SER A 299 5.35 29.53 -1.78
CA SER A 299 4.21 29.12 -0.96
C SER A 299 3.09 28.53 -1.81
N GLU A 300 2.70 29.23 -2.87
CA GLU A 300 1.62 28.80 -3.77
C GLU A 300 1.92 27.45 -4.39
N ASN A 301 3.14 27.24 -4.88
CA ASN A 301 3.58 25.97 -5.46
C ASN A 301 3.59 24.83 -4.44
N VAL A 302 4.12 25.07 -3.24
CA VAL A 302 4.15 24.07 -2.17
C VAL A 302 2.73 23.71 -1.73
N ARG A 303 1.87 24.71 -1.49
CA ARG A 303 0.46 24.50 -1.10
C ARG A 303 -0.32 23.79 -2.20
N ALA A 304 -0.14 24.18 -3.46
CA ALA A 304 -0.78 23.51 -4.60
C ALA A 304 -0.39 22.03 -4.67
N PHE A 305 0.90 21.70 -4.46
CA PHE A 305 1.36 20.31 -4.45
C PHE A 305 0.83 19.53 -3.24
N VAL A 306 0.84 20.10 -2.04
CA VAL A 306 0.30 19.45 -0.83
C VAL A 306 -1.20 19.21 -0.97
N ASN A 307 -1.96 20.21 -1.41
CA ASN A 307 -3.41 20.09 -1.65
C ASN A 307 -3.71 19.05 -2.73
N TYR A 308 -2.94 19.04 -3.81
CA TYR A 308 -3.05 17.99 -4.83
C TYR A 308 -2.91 16.58 -4.24
N LEU A 309 -1.97 16.35 -3.32
CA LEU A 309 -1.82 15.06 -2.66
C LEU A 309 -2.99 14.76 -1.71
N LEU A 310 -3.46 15.76 -0.97
CA LEU A 310 -4.57 15.62 -0.01
C LEU A 310 -5.92 15.39 -0.69
N ASP A 311 -6.17 15.94 -1.88
CA ASP A 311 -7.43 15.80 -2.61
C ASP A 311 -7.62 14.43 -3.29
N ASN A 312 -6.57 13.60 -3.36
CA ASN A 312 -6.59 12.32 -4.10
C ASN A 312 -7.10 11.13 -3.29
N ARG A 313 -7.66 11.37 -2.11
CA ARG A 313 -8.07 10.31 -1.16
C ARG A 313 -9.45 10.59 -0.59
N PRO A 314 -10.22 9.54 -0.28
CA PRO A 314 -11.59 9.69 0.22
C PRO A 314 -11.67 10.23 1.65
N ASN A 315 -10.66 9.95 2.47
CA ASN A 315 -10.57 10.42 3.85
C ASN A 315 -9.48 11.47 3.95
N GLY A 316 -9.69 12.51 4.76
CA GLY A 316 -8.62 13.45 5.09
C GLY A 316 -7.39 12.76 5.68
N SER A 317 -6.22 13.36 5.47
CA SER A 317 -4.97 12.95 6.12
C SER A 317 -4.65 13.94 7.23
N THR A 318 -4.11 13.46 8.34
CA THR A 318 -3.55 14.39 9.34
C THR A 318 -2.25 14.96 8.80
N PHE A 319 -2.08 16.29 8.83
CA PHE A 319 -0.88 16.96 8.37
C PHE A 319 -0.05 17.43 9.57
N TYR A 320 1.27 17.20 9.52
CA TYR A 320 2.20 17.61 10.57
C TYR A 320 3.43 18.27 9.96
N VAL A 321 3.78 19.46 10.44
CA VAL A 321 5.09 20.05 10.20
C VAL A 321 6.05 19.54 11.28
N VAL A 322 7.13 18.89 10.84
CA VAL A 322 8.10 18.21 11.72
C VAL A 322 9.48 18.79 11.49
N ARG A 323 10.04 19.45 12.51
CA ARG A 323 11.44 19.89 12.51
C ARG A 323 12.38 18.71 12.77
N GLU A 324 13.60 18.76 12.23
CA GLU A 324 14.66 17.77 12.50
C GLU A 324 14.98 17.59 14.00
N ASP A 325 14.84 18.65 14.79
CA ASP A 325 15.09 18.65 16.24
C ASP A 325 13.85 18.28 17.09
N SER A 326 12.70 18.07 16.45
CA SER A 326 11.44 17.77 17.13
C SER A 326 11.47 16.41 17.83
N LYS A 327 10.79 16.31 18.96
CA LYS A 327 10.58 15.05 19.70
C LYS A 327 9.85 13.99 18.87
N ILE A 328 9.02 14.41 17.91
CA ILE A 328 8.25 13.51 17.03
C ILE A 328 8.96 13.18 15.72
N ARG A 329 10.23 13.59 15.53
CA ARG A 329 10.99 13.26 14.29
C ARG A 329 11.02 11.77 13.97
N MET A 330 10.99 10.92 14.99
CA MET A 330 11.00 9.46 14.81
C MET A 330 9.70 8.96 14.17
N GLU A 331 8.60 9.71 14.24
CA GLU A 331 7.36 9.40 13.53
C GLU A 331 7.50 9.55 12.01
N PHE A 332 8.42 10.41 11.54
CA PHE A 332 8.82 10.50 10.13
C PHE A 332 9.82 9.38 9.78
N PHE A 333 10.89 9.24 10.56
CA PHE A 333 11.98 8.30 10.25
C PHE A 333 11.58 6.82 10.34
N GLN A 334 10.53 6.46 11.08
CA GLN A 334 10.01 5.09 11.08
C GLN A 334 9.54 4.61 9.69
N TYR A 335 9.25 5.54 8.77
CA TYR A 335 8.87 5.23 7.40
C TYR A 335 10.06 5.11 6.44
N MET A 336 11.30 5.28 6.90
CA MET A 336 12.50 4.96 6.10
C MET A 336 12.70 3.45 6.03
N VAL A 337 11.74 2.76 5.41
CA VAL A 337 11.61 1.30 5.42
C VAL A 337 12.72 0.58 4.66
N GLU A 338 13.56 1.29 3.90
CA GLU A 338 14.74 0.69 3.28
C GLU A 338 15.94 0.60 4.25
N ASP A 339 15.92 1.37 5.35
CA ASP A 339 17.00 1.42 6.32
C ASP A 339 16.97 0.24 7.30
N ARG A 340 18.12 -0.06 7.90
CA ARG A 340 18.22 -1.05 8.97
C ARG A 340 17.55 -0.52 10.24
N THR A 341 16.83 -1.39 10.94
CA THR A 341 16.34 -1.11 12.30
C THR A 341 16.95 -2.10 13.29
N GLU A 342 16.73 -1.90 14.59
CA GLU A 342 17.24 -2.80 15.63
C GLU A 342 16.78 -4.26 15.43
N SER A 343 15.60 -4.46 14.86
CA SER A 343 14.93 -5.75 14.74
C SER A 343 14.73 -6.24 13.30
N SER A 344 15.17 -5.47 12.29
CA SER A 344 14.93 -5.77 10.88
C SER A 344 16.09 -5.31 9.99
N MET A 345 16.36 -6.10 8.96
CA MET A 345 17.39 -5.84 7.95
C MET A 345 17.08 -4.56 7.14
N SER A 346 18.12 -3.88 6.67
CA SER A 346 17.98 -2.93 5.55
C SER A 346 17.51 -3.67 4.29
N TYR A 347 17.01 -2.94 3.30
CA TYR A 347 16.57 -3.55 2.04
C TYR A 347 17.72 -4.31 1.34
N TYR A 348 18.93 -3.75 1.36
CA TYR A 348 20.12 -4.40 0.81
C TYR A 348 20.44 -5.72 1.53
N GLU A 349 20.48 -5.72 2.87
CA GLU A 349 20.69 -6.94 3.66
C GLU A 349 19.56 -7.96 3.43
N PHE A 350 18.33 -7.50 3.24
CA PHE A 350 17.18 -8.35 2.94
C PHE A 350 17.33 -9.06 1.58
N LEU A 351 17.79 -8.35 0.54
CA LEU A 351 18.10 -8.98 -0.76
C LEU A 351 19.21 -10.03 -0.65
N GLN A 352 20.25 -9.76 0.14
CA GLN A 352 21.31 -10.74 0.41
C GLN A 352 20.78 -11.96 1.18
N HIS A 353 19.85 -11.75 2.12
CA HIS A 353 19.19 -12.82 2.83
C HIS A 353 18.36 -13.70 1.89
N LEU A 354 17.52 -13.10 1.04
CA LEU A 354 16.76 -13.83 0.02
C LEU A 354 17.69 -14.60 -0.92
N GLN A 355 18.79 -13.98 -1.37
CA GLN A 355 19.73 -14.65 -2.26
C GLN A 355 20.37 -15.89 -1.61
N LYS A 356 20.60 -15.88 -0.30
CA LYS A 356 21.10 -17.05 0.44
C LYS A 356 20.03 -18.14 0.54
N GLN A 357 18.79 -17.77 0.85
CA GLN A 357 17.67 -18.70 0.98
C GLN A 357 17.32 -19.37 -0.34
N VAL A 358 17.29 -18.63 -1.45
CA VAL A 358 17.00 -19.17 -2.79
C VAL A 358 18.09 -20.12 -3.32
N LYS A 359 19.30 -20.06 -2.75
CA LYS A 359 20.40 -20.99 -3.07
C LYS A 359 20.37 -22.28 -2.25
N SER A 360 19.76 -22.22 -1.06
CA SER A 360 19.59 -23.39 -0.21
C SER A 360 18.46 -24.26 -0.72
#